data_AF-A0A520CTY2-F1
#
_entry.id   AF-A0A520CTY2-F1
#
_cell.length_a   1.000
_cell.length_b   1.000
_cell.length_c   1.000
_cell.angle_alpha   90.00
_cell.angle_beta   90.00
_cell.angle_gamma   90.00
#
_symmetry.space_group_name_H-M   'P 1'
#
loop_
_entity.id
_entity.type
_entity.pdbx_description
1 polymer ?
#
loop_
_entity_poly.entity_id
_entity_poly.type
_entity_poly.pdbx_seq_one_letter_code
_entity_poly.pdbx_strand_id
1 'polypeptide(L)'
;MERRFVRHIGLHHFAYLRAVAEGLDIAESAARYLGTEHGHEARSAHQQTIDAVRAIARRRSEPWRLVGLSIKSTGTEQPTLEAFAEGRLEGFSDAEVLELYREAFPADRKTARSHRLRERQLALLQRLE
;
A
#
# COMPACT_ATOMS: atom_id res chain seq x y z
N MET A 1 19.71 15.26 8.96
CA MET A 1 19.90 15.05 7.51
C MET A 1 19.09 13.82 7.15
N GLU A 2 17.96 13.98 6.46
CA GLU A 2 17.07 12.86 6.16
C GLU A 2 17.64 12.04 5.00
N ARG A 3 17.86 10.74 5.20
CA ARG A 3 18.40 9.86 4.16
C ARG A 3 17.32 9.67 3.09
N ARG A 4 17.62 10.07 1.86
CA ARG A 4 16.72 9.91 0.71
C ARG A 4 16.95 8.52 0.12
N PHE A 5 16.05 7.60 0.46
CA PHE A 5 16.07 6.21 0.00
C PHE A 5 15.63 6.10 -1.47
N VAL A 6 14.79 7.04 -1.93
CA VAL A 6 14.28 7.03 -3.31
C VAL A 6 14.80 8.25 -4.08
N ARG A 7 15.80 8.00 -4.94
CA ARG A 7 16.30 8.98 -5.93
C ARG A 7 15.78 8.68 -7.33
N HIS A 8 15.65 7.40 -7.67
CA HIS A 8 15.07 6.90 -8.92
C HIS A 8 14.29 5.62 -8.61
N ILE A 9 13.07 5.50 -9.17
CA ILE A 9 12.27 4.29 -9.03
C ILE A 9 12.81 3.24 -10.00
N GLY A 10 13.02 2.04 -9.49
CA GLY A 10 13.49 0.89 -10.26
C GLY A 10 12.91 -0.41 -9.71
N LEU A 11 13.21 -1.53 -10.38
CA LEU A 11 12.60 -2.85 -10.14
C LEU A 11 12.56 -3.28 -8.68
N HIS A 12 13.60 -2.97 -7.89
CA HIS A 12 13.66 -3.32 -6.47
C HIS A 12 12.61 -2.60 -5.62
N HIS A 13 12.18 -1.40 -6.00
CA HIS A 13 11.09 -0.69 -5.34
C HIS A 13 9.73 -1.36 -5.61
N PHE A 14 9.51 -1.84 -6.83
CA PHE A 14 8.31 -2.60 -7.18
C PHE A 14 8.31 -3.98 -6.54
N ALA A 15 9.46 -4.67 -6.51
CA ALA A 15 9.62 -5.95 -5.79
C ALA A 15 9.34 -5.79 -4.29
N TYR A 16 9.83 -4.71 -3.68
CA TYR A 16 9.51 -4.35 -2.30
C TYR A 16 8.01 -4.13 -2.08
N LEU A 17 7.35 -3.31 -2.89
CA LEU A 17 5.90 -3.06 -2.75
C LEU A 17 5.06 -4.31 -3.00
N ARG A 18 5.49 -5.18 -3.92
CA ARG A 18 4.87 -6.50 -4.12
C ARG A 18 5.02 -7.35 -2.86
N ALA A 19 6.22 -7.46 -2.29
CA ALA A 19 6.44 -8.20 -1.05
C ALA A 19 5.54 -7.71 0.10
N VAL A 20 5.42 -6.40 0.27
CA VAL A 20 4.54 -5.80 1.28
C VAL A 20 3.06 -6.05 0.99
N ALA A 21 2.63 -5.93 -0.28
CA ALA A 21 1.27 -6.30 -0.71
C ALA A 21 0.98 -7.79 -0.49
N GLU A 22 2.03 -8.62 -0.52
CA GLU A 22 1.94 -10.04 -0.24
C GLU A 22 1.78 -10.39 1.25
N GLY A 23 1.96 -9.39 2.12
CA GLY A 23 1.85 -9.52 3.57
C GLY A 23 3.17 -9.80 4.27
N LEU A 24 4.31 -9.69 3.58
CA LEU A 24 5.62 -9.78 4.21
C LEU A 24 5.89 -8.56 5.10
N ASP A 25 6.71 -8.77 6.13
CA ASP A 25 7.06 -7.70 7.07
C ASP A 25 7.77 -6.54 6.36
N ILE A 26 7.41 -5.32 6.75
CA ILE A 26 7.91 -4.09 6.15
C ILE A 26 9.40 -3.90 6.45
N ALA A 27 9.85 -4.21 7.66
CA ALA A 27 11.25 -4.02 8.05
C ALA A 27 12.16 -5.06 7.36
N GLU A 28 11.75 -6.33 7.35
CA GLU A 28 12.50 -7.37 6.64
C GLU A 28 12.54 -7.12 5.13
N SER A 29 11.41 -6.73 4.53
CA SER A 29 11.35 -6.43 3.10
C SER A 29 12.16 -5.18 2.75
N ALA A 30 12.13 -4.14 3.60
CA ALA A 30 12.91 -2.92 3.37
C ALA A 30 14.41 -3.19 3.49
N ALA A 31 14.85 -4.03 4.44
CA ALA A 31 16.24 -4.44 4.54
C ALA A 31 16.69 -5.20 3.29
N ARG A 32 15.86 -6.13 2.80
CA ARG A 32 16.17 -6.98 1.65
C ARG A 32 16.20 -6.21 0.31
N TYR A 33 15.25 -5.32 0.07
CA TYR A 33 15.05 -4.71 -1.25
C TYR A 33 15.45 -3.22 -1.32
N LEU A 34 15.41 -2.50 -0.19
CA LEU A 34 15.73 -1.07 -0.11
C LEU A 34 17.05 -0.80 0.63
N GLY A 35 17.67 -1.82 1.23
CA GLY A 35 18.96 -1.72 1.92
C GLY A 35 18.91 -0.95 3.25
N THR A 36 17.76 -0.97 3.95
CA THR A 36 17.64 -0.33 5.27
C THR A 36 18.27 -1.18 6.36
N GLU A 37 19.03 -0.58 7.27
CA GLU A 37 19.70 -1.31 8.36
C GLU A 37 18.91 -1.24 9.68
N HIS A 38 18.10 -0.18 9.85
CA HIS A 38 17.35 0.07 11.09
C HIS A 38 15.84 0.21 10.84
N GLY A 39 15.01 -0.15 11.83
CA GLY A 39 13.55 -0.09 11.71
C GLY A 39 12.98 1.33 11.47
N HIS A 40 13.65 2.38 11.97
CA HIS A 40 13.25 3.76 11.69
C HIS A 40 13.51 4.15 10.22
N GLU A 41 14.60 3.64 9.64
CA GLU A 41 14.89 3.79 8.21
C GLU A 41 13.87 3.05 7.36
N ALA A 42 13.43 1.85 7.79
CA ALA A 42 12.42 1.08 7.07
C ALA A 42 11.10 1.83 6.89
N ARG A 43 10.63 2.55 7.93
CA ARG A 43 9.40 3.37 7.83
C ARG A 43 9.57 4.54 6.85
N SER A 44 10.70 5.23 6.93
CA SER A 44 11.00 6.36 6.04
C SER A 44 11.17 5.91 4.60
N ALA A 45 11.86 4.79 4.37
CA ALA A 45 12.05 4.18 3.06
C ALA A 45 10.73 3.68 2.47
N HIS A 46 9.86 3.08 3.29
CA HIS A 46 8.51 2.67 2.90
C HIS A 46 7.70 3.87 2.38
N GLN A 47 7.64 4.94 3.16
CA GLN A 47 6.87 6.13 2.82
C GLN A 47 7.40 6.80 1.55
N GLN A 48 8.72 7.00 1.44
CA GLN A 48 9.34 7.56 0.24
C GLN A 48 9.08 6.71 -1.01
N THR A 49 9.06 5.38 -0.87
CA THR A 49 8.76 4.45 -1.98
C THR A 49 7.32 4.55 -2.43
N ILE A 50 6.38 4.57 -1.48
CA ILE A 50 4.95 4.78 -1.77
C ILE A 50 4.75 6.10 -2.50
N ASP A 51 5.30 7.21 -1.99
CA ASP A 51 5.06 8.54 -2.55
C ASP A 51 5.61 8.69 -3.96
N ALA A 52 6.79 8.12 -4.21
CA ALA A 52 7.38 8.13 -5.55
C ALA A 52 6.58 7.27 -6.55
N VAL A 53 6.11 6.09 -6.17
CA VAL A 53 5.29 5.24 -7.06
C VAL A 53 3.88 5.84 -7.24
N ARG A 54 3.30 6.47 -6.22
CA ARG A 54 2.06 7.24 -6.33
C ARG A 54 2.19 8.38 -7.33
N ALA A 55 3.32 9.10 -7.31
CA ALA A 55 3.58 10.17 -8.28
C ALA A 55 3.62 9.64 -9.72
N ILE A 56 4.20 8.46 -9.97
CA ILE A 56 4.20 7.82 -11.28
C ILE A 56 2.77 7.42 -11.70
N ALA A 57 2.03 6.76 -10.82
CA ALA A 57 0.65 6.36 -11.08
C ALA A 57 -0.25 7.56 -11.41
N ARG A 58 -0.11 8.68 -10.66
CA ARG A 58 -0.82 9.94 -10.96
C ARG A 58 -0.53 10.46 -12.37
N ARG A 59 0.74 10.44 -12.80
CA ARG A 59 1.14 10.88 -14.15
C ARG A 59 0.56 10.00 -15.26
N ARG A 60 0.28 8.73 -14.96
CA ARG A 60 -0.31 7.76 -15.88
C ARG A 60 -1.84 7.65 -15.76
N SER A 61 -2.49 8.50 -14.96
CA SER A 61 -3.93 8.42 -14.64
C SER A 61 -4.36 7.06 -14.09
N GLU A 62 -3.44 6.34 -13.45
CA GLU A 62 -3.67 5.05 -12.81
C GLU A 62 -4.14 5.26 -11.36
N PRO A 63 -4.81 4.27 -10.73
CA PRO A 63 -5.36 4.38 -9.37
C PRO A 63 -4.25 4.38 -8.30
N TRP A 64 -3.51 5.49 -8.23
CA TRP A 64 -2.35 5.70 -7.35
C TRP A 64 -2.62 5.40 -5.88
N ARG A 65 -3.87 5.53 -5.44
CA ARG A 65 -4.29 5.27 -4.06
C ARG A 65 -4.19 3.81 -3.64
N LEU A 66 -4.21 2.87 -4.60
CA LEU A 66 -3.97 1.46 -4.30
C LEU A 66 -2.51 1.21 -3.91
N VAL A 67 -1.58 2.10 -4.28
CA VAL A 67 -0.17 1.99 -3.90
C VAL A 67 -0.01 2.26 -2.40
N GLY A 68 0.52 1.28 -1.68
CA GLY A 68 0.75 1.37 -0.22
C GLY A 68 -0.48 1.09 0.63
N LEU A 69 -1.62 0.73 0.02
CA LEU A 69 -2.80 0.31 0.77
C LEU A 69 -2.50 -1.03 1.46
N SER A 70 -2.38 -1.03 2.78
CA SER A 70 -2.17 -2.24 3.58
C SER A 70 -3.50 -2.73 4.14
N ILE A 71 -3.98 -3.87 3.66
CA ILE A 71 -5.09 -4.59 4.26
C ILE A 71 -4.49 -5.43 5.39
N LYS A 72 -4.31 -4.84 6.57
CA LYS A 72 -4.05 -5.67 7.75
C LYS A 72 -5.30 -6.49 7.99
N SER A 73 -5.24 -7.79 7.68
CA SER A 73 -6.22 -8.78 8.12
C SER A 73 -6.05 -9.04 9.62
N THR A 74 -6.17 -8.00 10.43
CA THR A 74 -6.24 -8.16 11.89
C THR A 74 -7.58 -8.80 12.24
N GLY A 75 -7.56 -9.62 13.29
CA GLY A 75 -8.70 -10.36 13.81
C GLY A 75 -9.96 -9.51 13.98
N THR A 76 -11.12 -10.17 13.81
CA THR A 76 -12.50 -9.85 14.23
C THR A 76 -13.08 -8.44 14.37
N GLU A 77 -12.31 -7.36 14.52
CA GLU A 77 -12.85 -6.00 14.64
C GLU A 77 -12.80 -5.27 13.30
N GLN A 78 -14.00 -5.05 12.76
CA GLN A 78 -14.24 -4.17 11.63
C GLN A 78 -14.14 -2.71 12.14
N PRO A 79 -13.14 -1.93 11.73
CA PRO A 79 -13.04 -0.52 12.10
C PRO A 79 -14.24 0.24 11.53
N THR A 80 -14.65 1.35 12.15
CA THR A 80 -15.71 2.21 11.60
C THR A 80 -15.27 2.83 10.26
N LEU A 81 -16.24 3.32 9.48
CA LEU A 81 -15.98 3.96 8.19
C LEU A 81 -15.02 5.15 8.37
N GLU A 82 -15.22 5.95 9.41
CA GLU A 82 -14.36 7.11 9.72
C GLU A 82 -12.94 6.66 10.04
N ALA A 83 -12.78 5.66 10.92
CA ALA A 83 -11.46 5.13 11.29
C ALA A 83 -10.72 4.44 10.12
N PHE A 84 -11.47 3.89 9.16
CA PHE A 84 -10.89 3.34 7.93
C PHE A 84 -10.42 4.44 6.97
N ALA A 85 -11.14 5.56 6.90
CA ALA A 85 -10.81 6.68 6.04
C ALA A 85 -9.69 7.56 6.60
N GLU A 86 -9.62 7.67 7.92
CA GLU A 86 -8.69 8.56 8.63
C GLU A 86 -7.23 8.30 8.25
N GLY A 87 -6.56 9.32 7.70
CA GLY A 87 -5.17 9.28 7.25
C GLY A 87 -4.86 8.31 6.09
N ARG A 88 -5.85 7.55 5.59
CA ARG A 88 -5.70 6.54 4.51
C ARG A 88 -6.39 6.95 3.22
N LEU A 89 -7.52 7.63 3.32
CA LEU A 89 -8.42 7.96 2.21
C LEU A 89 -8.79 9.45 2.17
N GLU A 90 -7.94 10.33 2.71
CA GLU A 90 -8.13 11.78 2.58
C GLU A 90 -8.21 12.20 1.10
N GLY A 91 -9.32 12.86 0.73
CA GLY A 91 -9.59 13.35 -0.63
C GLY A 91 -10.31 12.36 -1.55
N PHE A 92 -10.82 11.24 -1.05
CA PHE A 92 -11.86 10.45 -1.72
C PHE A 92 -13.25 11.01 -1.40
N SER A 93 -14.20 10.85 -2.31
CA SER A 93 -15.61 11.12 -2.02
C SER A 93 -16.18 10.09 -1.05
N ASP A 94 -17.19 10.47 -0.28
CA ASP A 94 -17.87 9.56 0.66
C ASP A 94 -18.36 8.27 -0.04
N ALA A 95 -18.80 8.39 -1.30
CA ALA A 95 -19.19 7.24 -2.12
C ALA A 95 -18.02 6.30 -2.42
N GLU A 96 -16.86 6.83 -2.82
CA GLU A 96 -15.66 6.02 -3.04
C GLU A 96 -15.12 5.41 -1.74
N VAL A 97 -15.15 6.16 -0.63
CA VAL A 97 -14.77 5.67 0.70
C VAL A 97 -15.69 4.52 1.11
N LEU A 98 -16.99 4.66 0.89
CA LEU A 98 -17.98 3.63 1.19
C LEU A 98 -17.82 2.39 0.28
N GLU A 99 -17.53 2.57 -1.00
CA GLU A 99 -17.20 1.46 -1.90
C GLU A 99 -15.92 0.75 -1.47
N LEU A 100 -14.85 1.49 -1.18
CA LEU A 100 -13.59 0.93 -0.69
C LEU A 100 -13.77 0.25 0.66
N TYR A 101 -14.60 0.78 1.55
CA TYR A 101 -14.91 0.18 2.84
C TYR A 101 -15.74 -1.10 2.67
N ARG A 102 -16.75 -1.08 1.80
CA ARG A 102 -17.51 -2.28 1.37
C ARG A 102 -16.70 -3.24 0.50
N GLU A 103 -15.51 -2.84 0.07
CA GLU A 103 -14.49 -3.69 -0.55
C GLU A 103 -13.35 -4.07 0.43
N ALA A 104 -13.24 -3.43 1.60
CA ALA A 104 -12.26 -3.73 2.65
C ALA A 104 -12.80 -4.51 3.88
N PHE A 105 -14.10 -4.37 4.25
CA PHE A 105 -14.85 -5.24 5.22
C PHE A 105 -16.25 -5.75 4.75
N PRO A 106 -16.46 -7.03 4.34
CA PRO A 106 -17.69 -7.48 3.69
C PRO A 106 -18.58 -8.16 4.75
N ALA A 107 -19.89 -8.21 4.57
CA ALA A 107 -20.75 -8.86 5.58
C ALA A 107 -20.42 -10.36 5.77
N ASP A 108 -19.77 -11.00 4.80
CA ASP A 108 -19.36 -12.41 4.87
C ASP A 108 -18.06 -12.67 4.06
N ARG A 109 -17.23 -13.61 4.54
CA ARG A 109 -15.98 -14.14 3.93
C ARG A 109 -14.73 -13.25 3.93
N LYS A 110 -13.98 -13.33 5.04
CA LYS A 110 -12.70 -12.65 5.31
C LYS A 110 -11.55 -13.01 4.35
N THR A 111 -11.54 -14.21 3.75
CA THR A 111 -10.38 -14.74 3.00
C THR A 111 -10.42 -14.42 1.50
N ALA A 112 -11.60 -14.48 0.87
CA ALA A 112 -11.75 -14.21 -0.57
C ALA A 112 -11.57 -12.72 -0.93
N ARG A 113 -11.64 -11.85 0.09
CA ARG A 113 -11.80 -10.41 -0.08
C ARG A 113 -10.50 -9.62 -0.03
N SER A 114 -9.57 -10.02 0.84
CA SER A 114 -8.18 -9.54 0.77
C SER A 114 -7.51 -9.97 -0.53
N HIS A 115 -7.94 -11.09 -1.13
CA HIS A 115 -7.38 -11.62 -2.37
C HIS A 115 -7.64 -10.67 -3.56
N ARG A 116 -8.90 -10.26 -3.81
CA ARG A 116 -9.23 -9.41 -4.97
C ARG A 116 -8.57 -8.03 -4.94
N LEU A 117 -8.54 -7.39 -3.77
CA LEU A 117 -7.92 -6.07 -3.64
C LEU A 117 -6.38 -6.17 -3.72
N ARG A 118 -5.79 -7.23 -3.16
CA ARG A 118 -4.37 -7.56 -3.37
C ARG A 118 -4.07 -7.84 -4.84
N GLU A 119 -4.90 -8.58 -5.55
CA GLU A 119 -4.75 -8.82 -7.00
C GLU A 119 -4.77 -7.51 -7.78
N ARG A 120 -5.70 -6.60 -7.48
CA ARG A 120 -5.75 -5.27 -8.09
C ARG A 120 -4.50 -4.45 -7.80
N GLN A 121 -3.98 -4.51 -6.57
CA GLN A 121 -2.75 -3.83 -6.19
C GLN A 121 -1.53 -4.40 -6.92
N LEU A 122 -1.39 -5.73 -7.00
CA LEU A 122 -0.30 -6.39 -7.71
C LEU A 122 -0.36 -6.10 -9.22
N ALA A 123 -1.56 -6.17 -9.83
CA ALA A 123 -1.76 -5.84 -11.24
C ALA A 123 -1.48 -4.35 -11.54
N LEU A 124 -1.73 -3.45 -10.59
CA LEU A 124 -1.31 -2.06 -10.71
C LEU A 124 0.22 -1.94 -10.67
N LEU A 125 0.88 -2.55 -9.68
CA LEU A 125 2.33 -2.49 -9.55
C LEU A 125 3.03 -3.04 -10.80
N GLN A 126 2.53 -4.12 -11.38
CA GLN A 126 3.06 -4.69 -12.63
C GLN A 126 2.92 -3.76 -13.84
N ARG A 127 1.86 -2.93 -13.90
CA ARG A 127 1.68 -1.93 -14.98
C ARG A 127 2.54 -0.68 -14.80
N LEU A 128 2.97 -0.41 -13.57
CA LEU A 128 3.79 0.75 -13.23
C LEU A 128 5.30 0.46 -13.31
N GLU A 129 5.69 -0.81 -13.19
CA GLU A 129 7.04 -1.33 -13.47
C GLU A 129 7.48 -0.95 -14.90
#